data_AF-A0A2N3HYC8-F1
#
_entry.id   AF-A0A2N3HYC8-F1
#
_cell.length_a   1.000
_cell.length_b   1.000
_cell.length_c   1.000
_cell.angle_alpha   90.00
_cell.angle_beta   90.00
_cell.angle_gamma   90.00
#
_symmetry.space_group_name_H-M   'P 1'
#
loop_
_entity.id
_entity.type
_entity.pdbx_description
1 polymer ?
#
loop_
_entity_poly.entity_id
_entity_poly.type
_entity_poly.pdbx_seq_one_letter_code
_entity_poly.pdbx_strand_id
1 'polypeptide(L)'
;MNDLEKVIGEMDFQYFGNGEHKMEVEQFLSAENTVFLDVRAKEEQETVKLTLSHHCKVIEIPTNEIPTRINEIPKDKTIGIFCSAGVRATIIFVYLKSKGYKDVKIILGGYPPLMAAVMPGKLYKTLNK
;
A
#
# COMPACT_ATOMS: atom_id res chain seq x y z
N MET A 1 5.81 13.12 -24.02
CA MET A 1 5.37 12.91 -22.62
C MET A 1 6.34 11.98 -21.93
N ASN A 2 6.76 12.34 -20.73
CA ASN A 2 7.49 11.43 -19.83
C ASN A 2 6.51 10.37 -19.25
N ASP A 3 7.04 9.33 -18.59
CA ASP A 3 6.21 8.22 -18.13
C ASP A 3 5.18 8.61 -17.05
N LEU A 4 5.48 9.63 -16.26
CA LEU A 4 4.55 10.17 -15.26
C LEU A 4 3.35 10.83 -15.93
N GLU A 5 3.58 11.67 -16.94
CA GLU A 5 2.52 12.30 -17.72
C GLU A 5 1.62 11.27 -18.40
N LYS A 6 2.19 10.18 -18.95
CA LYS A 6 1.41 9.10 -19.58
C LYS A 6 0.46 8.46 -18.57
N VAL A 7 0.97 8.11 -17.38
CA VAL A 7 0.17 7.53 -16.31
C VAL A 7 -0.97 8.45 -15.89
N ILE A 8 -0.69 9.74 -15.69
CA ILE A 8 -1.73 10.71 -15.31
C ILE A 8 -2.77 10.87 -16.44
N GLY A 9 -2.33 10.85 -17.71
CA GLY A 9 -3.24 10.94 -18.86
C GLY A 9 -4.23 9.78 -18.97
N GLU A 10 -3.92 8.61 -18.41
CA GLU A 10 -4.82 7.44 -18.36
C GLU A 10 -5.83 7.50 -17.20
N MET A 11 -5.61 8.40 -16.22
CA MET A 11 -6.44 8.50 -15.02
C MET A 11 -7.72 9.32 -15.28
N ASP A 12 -8.59 8.81 -16.14
CA ASP A 12 -9.86 9.42 -16.50
C ASP A 12 -11.00 9.06 -15.53
N PHE A 13 -12.24 9.42 -15.90
CA PHE A 13 -13.42 9.07 -15.11
C PHE A 13 -13.60 7.55 -14.93
N GLN A 14 -13.30 6.74 -15.95
CA GLN A 14 -13.46 5.28 -15.85
C GLN A 14 -12.42 4.69 -14.90
N TYR A 15 -11.18 5.18 -14.98
CA TYR A 15 -10.10 4.80 -14.10
C TYR A 15 -10.42 5.05 -12.62
N PHE A 16 -10.96 6.23 -12.30
CA PHE A 16 -11.34 6.54 -10.93
C PHE A 16 -12.68 5.91 -10.51
N GLY A 17 -13.62 5.79 -11.45
CA GLY A 17 -14.97 5.27 -11.22
C GLY A 17 -15.00 3.79 -10.84
N ASN A 18 -14.04 2.98 -11.33
CA ASN A 18 -13.94 1.56 -10.96
C ASN A 18 -13.35 1.33 -9.55
N GLY A 19 -12.68 2.33 -8.95
CA GLY A 19 -12.10 2.22 -7.61
C GLY A 19 -10.90 1.28 -7.47
N GLU A 20 -10.36 0.71 -8.54
CA GLU A 20 -9.27 -0.29 -8.49
C GLU A 20 -7.93 0.29 -8.04
N HIS A 21 -7.78 1.61 -7.95
CA HIS A 21 -6.57 2.29 -7.48
C HIS A 21 -6.44 2.31 -5.94
N LYS A 22 -7.46 1.87 -5.22
CA LYS A 22 -7.52 1.89 -3.75
C LYS A 22 -8.08 0.58 -3.19
N MET A 23 -7.83 0.32 -1.92
CA MET A 23 -8.36 -0.86 -1.23
C MET A 23 -8.60 -0.56 0.25
N GLU A 24 -9.70 -1.11 0.78
CA GLU A 24 -9.95 -1.11 2.22
C GLU A 24 -9.00 -2.06 2.94
N VAL A 25 -8.63 -1.73 4.17
CA VAL A 25 -7.61 -2.50 4.91
C VAL A 25 -8.02 -3.97 5.09
N GLU A 26 -9.26 -4.23 5.48
CA GLU A 26 -9.72 -5.62 5.71
C GLU A 26 -9.69 -6.47 4.44
N GLN A 27 -10.04 -5.87 3.30
CA GLN A 27 -9.98 -6.53 2.00
C GLN A 27 -8.52 -6.85 1.64
N PHE A 28 -7.63 -5.89 1.83
CA PHE A 28 -6.21 -6.06 1.55
C PHE A 28 -5.56 -7.15 2.41
N LEU A 29 -5.82 -7.14 3.73
CA LEU A 29 -5.26 -8.13 4.65
C LEU A 29 -5.82 -9.55 4.45
N SER A 30 -6.96 -9.67 3.76
CA SER A 30 -7.57 -10.96 3.41
C SER A 30 -7.12 -11.48 2.03
N ALA A 31 -6.46 -10.64 1.23
CA ALA A 31 -6.02 -11.01 -0.11
C ALA A 31 -4.67 -11.72 -0.08
N GLU A 32 -4.51 -12.70 -0.98
CA GLU A 32 -3.27 -13.45 -1.15
C GLU A 32 -2.29 -12.73 -2.07
N ASN A 33 -1.02 -13.13 -2.01
CA ASN A 33 0.05 -12.58 -2.83
C ASN A 33 0.21 -11.04 -2.75
N THR A 34 -0.04 -10.48 -1.57
CA THR A 34 0.05 -9.04 -1.30
C THR A 34 1.34 -8.66 -0.58
N VAL A 35 1.75 -7.39 -0.75
CA VAL A 35 2.82 -6.75 0.04
C VAL A 35 2.32 -5.42 0.58
N PHE A 36 2.43 -5.26 1.90
CA PHE A 36 2.12 -4.00 2.57
C PHE A 36 3.37 -3.11 2.55
N LEU A 37 3.33 -2.03 1.80
CA LEU A 37 4.43 -1.06 1.67
C LEU A 37 4.15 0.13 2.60
N ASP A 38 4.85 0.17 3.73
CA ASP A 38 4.80 1.29 4.66
C ASP A 38 5.77 2.39 4.24
N VAL A 39 5.22 3.52 3.79
CA VAL A 39 6.00 4.67 3.29
C VAL A 39 6.09 5.82 4.28
N ARG A 40 5.70 5.60 5.54
CA ARG A 40 5.84 6.57 6.62
C ARG A 40 7.30 6.94 6.85
N ALA A 41 7.53 8.05 7.55
CA ALA A 41 8.88 8.44 7.92
C ALA A 41 9.49 7.41 8.88
N LYS A 42 10.82 7.36 8.94
CA LYS A 42 11.54 6.41 9.80
C LYS A 42 11.12 6.55 11.27
N GLU A 43 10.95 7.78 11.74
CA GLU A 43 10.52 8.10 13.11
C GLU A 43 9.11 7.56 13.41
N GLU A 44 8.20 7.61 12.44
CA GLU A 44 6.86 7.02 12.58
C GLU A 44 6.91 5.48 12.63
N GLN A 45 7.76 4.86 11.81
CA GLN A 45 7.95 3.41 11.77
C GLN A 45 8.59 2.89 13.06
N GLU A 46 9.54 3.64 13.63
CA GLU A 46 10.17 3.36 14.92
C GLU A 46 9.20 3.56 16.09
N THR A 47 8.37 4.60 16.04
CA THR A 47 7.37 4.88 17.08
C THR A 47 6.25 3.84 17.09
N VAL A 48 5.77 3.43 15.91
CA VAL A 48 4.72 2.41 15.76
C VAL A 48 5.13 1.45 14.66
N LYS A 49 5.55 0.26 15.06
CA LYS A 49 5.95 -0.82 14.16
C LYS A 49 4.73 -1.57 13.62
N LEU A 50 4.65 -1.75 12.31
CA LEU A 50 3.59 -2.51 11.65
C LEU A 50 4.21 -3.79 11.08
N THR A 51 4.01 -4.94 11.74
CA THR A 51 4.63 -6.21 11.31
C THR A 51 3.68 -7.09 10.51
N LEU A 52 2.38 -7.06 10.83
CA LEU A 52 1.31 -7.81 10.16
C LEU A 52 1.65 -9.29 9.89
N SER A 53 2.42 -9.94 10.78
CA SER A 53 3.09 -11.23 10.56
C SER A 53 2.17 -12.39 10.18
N HIS A 54 0.87 -12.29 10.49
CA HIS A 54 -0.14 -13.31 10.19
C HIS A 54 -1.00 -12.98 8.95
N HIS A 55 -0.70 -11.89 8.24
CA HIS A 55 -1.47 -11.43 7.09
C HIS A 55 -0.62 -11.38 5.83
N CYS A 56 0.48 -10.61 5.83
CA CYS A 56 1.30 -10.41 4.65
C CYS A 56 2.71 -9.90 5.01
N LYS A 57 3.60 -9.88 4.01
CA LYS A 57 4.92 -9.26 4.16
C LYS A 57 4.79 -7.75 4.23
N VAL A 58 5.37 -7.14 5.26
CA VAL A 58 5.54 -5.69 5.35
C VAL A 58 6.92 -5.30 4.83
N ILE A 59 6.97 -4.29 3.97
CA ILE A 59 8.20 -3.63 3.51
C ILE A 59 8.13 -2.17 3.98
N GLU A 60 9.17 -1.74 4.69
CA GLU A 60 9.28 -0.39 5.23
C GLU A 60 10.32 0.40 4.44
N ILE A 61 9.85 1.38 3.67
CA ILE A 61 10.72 2.26 2.90
C ILE A 61 10.13 3.67 2.99
N PRO A 62 10.74 4.58 3.76
CA PRO A 62 10.31 5.97 3.81
C PRO A 62 10.20 6.58 2.41
N THR A 63 9.20 7.45 2.22
CA THR A 63 8.86 8.04 0.90
C THR A 63 10.09 8.62 0.17
N ASN A 64 11.01 9.27 0.90
CA ASN A 64 12.22 9.88 0.36
C ASN A 64 13.30 8.86 -0.09
N GLU A 65 13.20 7.60 0.34
CA GLU A 65 14.13 6.53 -0.02
C GLU A 65 13.59 5.61 -1.13
N ILE A 66 12.29 5.69 -1.43
CA ILE A 66 11.66 4.84 -2.46
C ILE A 66 12.43 4.87 -3.80
N PRO A 67 12.88 6.02 -4.34
CA PRO A 67 13.56 6.01 -5.63
C PRO A 67 14.87 5.22 -5.66
N THR A 68 15.63 5.22 -4.56
CA THR A 68 16.91 4.50 -4.46
C THR A 68 16.72 3.05 -4.05
N ARG A 69 15.62 2.73 -3.35
CA ARG A 69 15.29 1.39 -2.82
C ARG A 69 14.18 0.68 -3.59
N ILE A 70 13.81 1.19 -4.77
CA ILE A 70 12.68 0.66 -5.56
C ILE A 70 12.81 -0.83 -5.90
N ASN A 71 14.03 -1.35 -6.01
CA ASN A 71 14.30 -2.76 -6.32
C ASN A 71 13.91 -3.72 -5.19
N GLU A 72 13.68 -3.22 -3.97
CA GLU A 72 13.16 -4.00 -2.85
C GLU A 72 11.65 -4.27 -2.98
N ILE A 73 10.95 -3.51 -3.83
CA ILE A 73 9.51 -3.61 -4.03
C ILE A 73 9.24 -4.63 -5.17
N PRO A 74 8.51 -5.73 -4.90
CA PRO A 74 8.27 -6.75 -5.91
C PRO A 74 7.26 -6.30 -6.96
N LYS A 75 7.52 -6.59 -8.24
CA LYS A 75 6.63 -6.24 -9.37
C LYS A 75 5.55 -7.29 -9.66
N ASP A 76 5.68 -8.49 -9.11
CA ASP A 76 4.85 -9.66 -9.30
C ASP A 76 3.77 -9.84 -8.21
N LYS A 77 3.58 -8.84 -7.36
CA LYS A 77 2.65 -8.84 -6.22
C LYS A 77 1.75 -7.62 -6.24
N THR A 78 0.61 -7.72 -5.57
CA THR A 78 -0.25 -6.56 -5.30
C THR A 78 0.38 -5.73 -4.19
N ILE A 79 0.73 -4.47 -4.48
CA ILE A 79 1.37 -3.57 -3.51
C ILE A 79 0.31 -2.68 -2.87
N GLY A 80 0.08 -2.84 -1.58
CA GLY A 80 -0.74 -1.94 -0.77
C GLY A 80 0.12 -0.87 -0.13
N ILE A 81 0.01 0.39 -0.58
CA ILE A 81 0.79 1.50 -0.05
C ILE A 81 0.06 2.11 1.14
N PHE A 82 0.76 2.18 2.27
CA PHE A 82 0.23 2.74 3.51
C PHE A 82 1.00 3.97 3.96
N CYS A 83 0.25 5.00 4.35
CA CYS A 83 0.75 6.05 5.23
C CYS A 83 -0.38 6.51 6.16
N SER A 84 -0.06 7.36 7.14
CA SER A 84 -1.01 7.79 8.17
C SER A 84 -2.20 8.62 7.64
N ALA A 85 -2.02 9.38 6.55
CA ALA A 85 -3.01 10.37 6.07
C ALA A 85 -3.30 10.31 4.55
N GLY A 86 -2.82 9.28 3.85
CA GLY A 86 -3.04 9.09 2.40
C GLY A 86 -2.11 9.86 1.46
N VAL A 87 -1.65 11.08 1.80
CA VAL A 87 -0.87 11.94 0.88
C VAL A 87 0.38 11.25 0.32
N ARG A 88 1.22 10.69 1.19
CA ARG A 88 2.45 9.99 0.78
C ARG A 88 2.15 8.73 -0.02
N ALA A 89 1.07 8.02 0.35
CA ALA A 89 0.64 6.84 -0.38
C ALA A 89 0.22 7.20 -1.82
N THR A 90 -0.48 8.31 -2.03
CA THR A 90 -0.83 8.81 -3.37
C THR A 90 0.40 9.19 -4.20
N ILE A 91 1.38 9.88 -3.60
CA ILE A 91 2.63 10.24 -4.29
C ILE A 91 3.37 8.98 -4.75
N ILE A 92 3.55 8.01 -3.86
CA ILE A 92 4.24 6.76 -4.18
C ILE A 92 3.43 5.89 -5.14
N PHE A 93 2.09 5.92 -5.06
CA PHE A 93 1.22 5.22 -6.00
C PHE A 93 1.51 5.66 -7.44
N VAL A 94 1.46 6.95 -7.71
CA VAL A 94 1.70 7.48 -9.06
C VAL A 94 3.16 7.22 -9.47
N TYR A 95 4.11 7.37 -8.55
CA TYR A 95 5.52 7.05 -8.81
C TYR A 95 5.71 5.60 -9.25
N LEU A 96 5.19 4.62 -8.50
CA LEU A 96 5.33 3.20 -8.85
C LEU A 96 4.61 2.87 -10.16
N LYS A 97 3.41 3.42 -10.41
CA LYS A 97 2.74 3.27 -11.71
C LYS A 97 3.64 3.77 -12.85
N SER A 98 4.29 4.93 -12.70
CA SER A 98 5.23 5.46 -13.70
C SER A 98 6.49 4.59 -13.90
N LYS A 99 6.82 3.72 -12.94
CA LYS A 99 7.93 2.74 -13.02
C LYS A 99 7.49 1.36 -13.51
N GLY A 100 6.27 1.25 -14.02
CA GLY A 100 5.71 0.06 -14.64
C GLY A 100 5.17 -0.98 -13.65
N TYR A 101 4.91 -0.59 -12.40
CA TYR A 101 4.18 -1.45 -11.47
C TYR A 101 2.72 -1.51 -11.89
N LYS A 102 2.20 -2.73 -12.08
CA LYS A 102 0.86 -2.94 -12.63
C LYS A 102 -0.22 -2.85 -11.54
N ASP A 103 -0.03 -3.62 -10.47
CA ASP A 103 -1.01 -3.74 -9.39
C ASP A 103 -0.54 -3.06 -8.11
N VAL A 104 -0.91 -1.78 -8.00
CA VAL A 104 -0.60 -0.92 -6.86
C VAL A 104 -1.92 -0.38 -6.33
N LYS A 105 -2.10 -0.38 -5.02
CA LYS A 105 -3.32 0.06 -4.33
C LYS A 105 -2.95 1.06 -3.24
N ILE A 106 -3.73 2.12 -3.09
CA ILE A 106 -3.68 2.99 -1.91
C ILE A 106 -4.51 2.35 -0.80
N ILE A 107 -3.91 2.11 0.36
CA ILE A 107 -4.62 1.59 1.54
C ILE A 107 -5.33 2.75 2.24
N LEU A 108 -6.64 2.63 2.41
CA LEU A 108 -7.49 3.72 2.89
C LEU A 108 -7.54 3.82 4.43
N GLY A 109 -7.75 5.05 4.89
CA GLY A 109 -8.17 5.38 6.26
C GLY A 109 -7.10 5.35 7.36
N GLY A 110 -5.84 5.00 7.06
CA GLY A 110 -4.72 5.15 8.00
C GLY A 110 -4.79 4.21 9.21
N TYR A 111 -4.36 4.68 10.39
CA TYR A 111 -4.28 3.82 11.57
C TYR A 111 -5.61 3.25 12.06
N PRO A 112 -6.72 4.02 12.17
CA PRO A 112 -7.96 3.50 12.74
C PRO A 112 -8.49 2.21 12.08
N PRO A 113 -8.67 2.13 10.74
CA PRO A 113 -9.11 0.89 10.11
C PRO A 113 -8.06 -0.22 10.19
N LEU A 114 -6.77 0.12 10.16
CA LEU A 114 -5.70 -0.87 10.31
C LEU A 114 -5.73 -1.54 11.68
N MET A 115 -5.90 -0.76 12.74
CA MET A 115 -6.01 -1.29 14.11
C MET A 115 -7.30 -2.08 14.31
N ALA A 116 -8.42 -1.62 13.73
CA ALA A 116 -9.67 -2.36 13.75
C ALA A 116 -9.55 -3.73 13.06
N ALA A 117 -8.84 -3.79 11.92
CA ALA A 117 -8.68 -5.01 11.14
C ALA A 117 -7.82 -6.09 11.84
N VAL A 118 -6.99 -5.70 12.82
CA VAL A 118 -6.12 -6.62 13.56
C VAL A 118 -6.59 -6.90 14.99
N MET A 119 -7.81 -6.48 15.35
CA MET A 119 -8.39 -6.80 16.67
C MET A 119 -8.49 -8.31 16.89
N PRO A 120 -8.48 -8.79 18.15
CA PRO A 120 -8.40 -10.23 18.46
C PRO A 120 -9.41 -11.10 17.72
N GLY A 121 -10.66 -10.66 17.57
CA GLY A 121 -11.69 -11.41 16.87
C GLY A 121 -11.44 -11.56 15.35
N LYS A 122 -10.81 -10.56 14.72
CA LYS A 122 -10.43 -10.62 13.30
C LYS A 122 -9.17 -11.47 13.13
N LEU A 123 -8.17 -11.25 13.97
CA LEU A 123 -6.92 -12.01 13.97
C LEU A 123 -7.16 -13.51 14.23
N TYR A 124 -8.01 -13.85 15.21
CA TYR A 124 -8.38 -15.24 15.49
C TYR A 124 -8.95 -15.93 14.24
N LYS A 125 -9.81 -15.25 13.47
CA LYS A 125 -10.34 -15.80 12.23
C LYS A 125 -9.25 -16.00 11.17
N THR A 126 -8.30 -15.08 11.05
CA THR A 126 -7.16 -15.23 10.13
C THR A 126 -6.29 -16.44 10.47
N LEU A 127 -6.06 -16.71 11.76
CA LEU A 127 -5.23 -17.82 12.23
C LEU A 127 -5.89 -19.21 12.16
N ASN A 128 -7.22 -19.26 12.01
CA ASN A 128 -8.01 -20.50 12.01
C ASN A 128 -8.78 -20.71 10.69
N LYS A 129 -8.31 -20.13 9.60
CA LYS A 129 -8.70 -20.47 8.23
C LYS A 129 -7.79 -21.58 7.71
#